data_AF-A0A9D6RPL3-F1
#
_entry.id   AF-A0A9D6RPL3-F1
#
_cell.length_a   1.000
_cell.length_b   1.000
_cell.length_c   1.000
_cell.angle_alpha   90.00
_cell.angle_beta   90.00
_cell.angle_gamma   90.00
#
_symmetry.space_group_name_H-M   'P 1'
#
loop_
_entity.id
_entity.type
_entity.pdbx_description
1 polymer ?
#
loop_
_entity_poly.entity_id
_entity_poly.type
_entity_poly.pdbx_seq_one_letter_code
_entity_poly.pdbx_strand_id
1 'polypeptide(L)'
;MIKVTADIFSGRPNPQWIVSGAEAATALRALSQQPAAAANLDSGFQGLGNRGLIVEVLNDHSQDEYGVPAIFRLAGSGSSHESHARETAERLIAALTAHGAGDHPLLTSAEGALPLDADLMRFILGGLPAARGPLTHSAEQAETIDSASSVSATAACLIETTLFNPGFWNDPAHISRNNCYNYATNRRTDTFAQPGRASGHMYAHINCADVGNGAVSDGGTFACAPDSQKNRWYMALVIAPGPGFIDYHWYRKATQGFWGHKPGGTAARNVDNAGRVVVDPRTANRGPYTIFCRFMFAQKKMVVR
;
A
#
# COMPACT_ATOMS: atom_id res chain seq x y z
N MET A 1 19.14 23.15 -8.71
CA MET A 1 19.31 21.94 -7.87
C MET A 1 18.05 21.77 -7.07
N ILE A 2 17.56 20.54 -6.91
CA ILE A 2 16.31 20.29 -6.18
C ILE A 2 16.53 19.25 -5.09
N LYS A 3 15.95 19.51 -3.92
CA LYS A 3 15.83 18.54 -2.84
C LYS A 3 14.48 17.86 -2.96
N VAL A 4 14.47 16.53 -2.89
CA VAL A 4 13.25 15.74 -2.93
C VAL A 4 13.11 15.02 -1.60
N THR A 5 11.95 15.14 -0.97
CA THR A 5 11.58 14.42 0.25
C THR A 5 10.41 13.51 -0.06
N ALA A 6 10.59 12.20 0.10
CA ALA A 6 9.48 11.27 0.05
C ALA A 6 8.66 11.40 1.33
N ASP A 7 7.49 12.03 1.26
CA ASP A 7 6.66 12.30 2.43
C ASP A 7 5.82 11.07 2.79
N ILE A 8 6.47 10.06 3.38
CA ILE A 8 5.93 8.69 3.48
C ILE A 8 5.83 8.16 4.91
N PHE A 9 6.59 8.71 5.85
CA PHE A 9 6.60 8.26 7.23
C PHE A 9 5.81 9.17 8.15
N SER A 10 5.37 8.56 9.24
CA SER A 10 4.68 9.22 10.34
C SER A 10 5.29 8.64 11.60
N GLY A 11 6.33 9.29 12.11
CA GLY A 11 7.12 8.81 13.26
C GLY A 11 8.58 8.42 12.96
N ARG A 12 9.05 8.54 11.72
CA ARG A 12 10.48 8.47 11.34
C ARG A 12 10.82 9.60 10.37
N PRO A 13 12.09 10.04 10.27
CA PRO A 13 12.51 10.98 9.23
C PRO A 13 12.18 10.44 7.83
N ASN A 14 11.58 11.28 7.00
CA ASN A 14 11.30 10.96 5.61
C ASN A 14 12.62 10.82 4.81
N PRO A 15 12.71 9.90 3.83
CA PRO A 15 13.87 9.81 2.95
C PRO A 15 14.00 11.08 2.11
N GLN A 16 15.23 11.53 1.93
CA GLN A 16 15.56 12.75 1.18
C GLN A 16 16.74 12.48 0.25
N TRP A 17 16.70 13.08 -0.93
CA TRP A 17 17.82 13.05 -1.89
C TRP A 17 17.89 14.36 -2.68
N ILE A 18 19.05 14.60 -3.30
CA ILE A 18 19.29 15.77 -4.14
C ILE A 18 19.32 15.34 -5.61
N VAL A 19 18.63 16.09 -6.46
CA VAL A 19 18.74 15.96 -7.92
C VAL A 19 19.36 17.23 -8.47
N SER A 20 20.37 17.09 -9.32
CA SER A 20 21.12 18.21 -9.90
C SER A 20 21.27 18.06 -11.41
N GLY A 21 22.00 18.98 -12.06
CA GLY A 21 22.34 18.87 -13.48
C GLY A 21 21.14 18.81 -14.42
N ALA A 22 21.26 17.99 -15.47
CA ALA A 22 20.29 17.87 -16.55
C ALA A 22 18.98 17.24 -16.07
N GLU A 23 19.02 16.33 -15.11
CA GLU A 23 17.84 15.69 -14.53
C GLU A 23 16.95 16.71 -13.79
N ALA A 24 17.55 17.59 -12.99
CA ALA A 24 16.83 18.66 -12.32
C ALA A 24 16.21 19.63 -13.34
N ALA A 25 16.98 20.07 -14.35
CA ALA A 25 16.48 20.96 -15.39
C ALA A 25 15.32 20.33 -16.19
N THR A 26 15.38 19.02 -16.44
CA THR A 26 14.35 18.29 -17.17
C THR A 26 13.05 18.20 -16.37
N ALA A 27 13.14 17.88 -15.07
CA ALA A 27 11.98 17.84 -14.19
C ALA A 27 11.31 19.22 -14.02
N LEU A 28 12.12 20.28 -13.84
CA LEU A 28 11.62 21.65 -13.73
C LEU A 28 11.01 22.16 -15.03
N ARG A 29 11.58 21.82 -16.19
CA ARG A 29 11.01 22.16 -17.51
C ARG A 29 9.68 21.48 -17.75
N ALA A 30 9.53 20.20 -17.37
CA ALA A 30 8.26 19.49 -17.47
C ALA A 30 7.16 20.18 -16.63
N LEU A 31 7.51 20.68 -15.44
CA LEU A 31 6.60 21.44 -14.59
C LEU A 31 6.29 22.83 -15.14
N SER A 32 7.25 23.50 -15.78
CA SER A 32 7.02 24.78 -16.46
C SER A 32 5.99 24.67 -17.59
N GLN A 33 5.98 23.54 -18.31
CA GLN A 33 5.00 23.26 -19.35
C GLN A 33 3.61 22.93 -18.79
N GLN A 34 3.53 22.37 -17.58
CA GLN A 34 2.28 22.08 -16.90
C GLN A 34 2.32 22.49 -15.42
N PRO A 35 2.26 23.79 -15.09
CA PRO A 35 2.43 24.28 -13.72
C PRO A 35 1.39 23.72 -12.75
N ALA A 36 0.21 23.40 -13.30
CA ALA A 36 -0.90 22.78 -12.62
C ALA A 36 -0.60 21.37 -12.05
N ALA A 37 0.53 20.76 -12.45
CA ALA A 37 1.08 19.53 -11.87
C ALA A 37 1.65 19.76 -10.46
N ALA A 38 2.18 20.95 -10.17
CA ALA A 38 2.70 21.32 -8.85
C ALA A 38 1.54 21.69 -7.91
N ALA A 39 1.42 20.96 -6.81
CA ALA A 39 0.38 21.18 -5.81
C ALA A 39 0.93 21.94 -4.59
N ASN A 40 0.06 22.64 -3.88
CA ASN A 40 0.41 23.21 -2.57
C ASN A 40 0.68 22.07 -1.57
N LEU A 41 1.51 22.33 -0.55
CA LEU A 41 1.84 21.31 0.45
C LEU A 41 0.62 20.81 1.22
N ASP A 42 -0.33 21.72 1.45
CA ASP A 42 -1.55 21.48 2.21
C ASP A 42 -2.70 20.94 1.34
N SER A 43 -2.51 20.84 0.02
CA SER A 43 -3.50 20.23 -0.88
C SER A 43 -3.25 18.74 -1.08
N GLY A 44 -4.32 18.00 -1.39
CA GLY A 44 -4.25 16.55 -1.57
C GLY A 44 -4.34 15.78 -0.25
N PHE A 45 -3.75 14.59 -0.22
CA PHE A 45 -3.82 13.68 0.93
C PHE A 45 -2.98 14.21 2.11
N GLN A 46 -3.66 14.61 3.19
CA GLN A 46 -3.03 15.10 4.43
C GLN A 46 -3.00 14.05 5.56
N GLY A 47 -3.35 12.80 5.25
CA GLY A 47 -3.35 11.71 6.22
C GLY A 47 -1.95 11.14 6.48
N LEU A 48 -1.88 10.13 7.36
CA LEU A 48 -0.64 9.41 7.64
C LEU A 48 -0.30 8.43 6.50
N GLY A 49 0.94 8.41 6.04
CA GLY A 49 1.42 7.55 4.95
C GLY A 49 2.06 8.32 3.81
N ASN A 50 2.03 7.76 2.59
CA ASN A 50 2.57 8.41 1.39
C ASN A 50 1.67 9.57 0.96
N ARG A 51 2.19 10.79 1.14
CA ARG A 51 1.57 12.04 0.73
C ARG A 51 2.20 12.59 -0.56
N GLY A 52 3.02 11.79 -1.25
CA GLY A 52 3.74 12.18 -2.45
C GLY A 52 5.16 12.65 -2.17
N LEU A 53 5.70 13.45 -3.09
CA LEU A 53 7.03 14.03 -2.98
C LEU A 53 6.93 15.51 -2.67
N ILE A 54 7.64 15.97 -1.65
CA ILE A 54 7.90 17.39 -1.44
C ILE A 54 9.17 17.73 -2.20
N VAL A 55 9.08 18.71 -3.10
CA VAL A 55 10.20 19.20 -3.91
C VAL A 55 10.54 20.61 -3.46
N GLU A 56 11.80 20.84 -3.12
CA GLU A 56 12.39 22.11 -2.73
C GLU A 56 13.41 22.55 -3.79
N VAL A 57 13.20 23.71 -4.42
CA VAL A 57 14.14 24.29 -5.37
C VAL A 57 15.21 25.07 -4.59
N LEU A 58 16.45 24.56 -4.60
CA LEU A 58 17.53 25.07 -3.76
C LEU A 58 18.32 26.25 -4.38
N ASN A 59 17.99 26.66 -5.60
CA ASN A 59 18.65 27.75 -6.30
C ASN A 59 17.66 28.79 -6.81
N ASP A 60 17.85 30.04 -6.36
CA ASP A 60 16.94 31.15 -6.62
C ASP A 60 16.76 31.42 -8.13
N HIS A 61 17.82 31.30 -8.92
CA HIS A 61 17.76 31.50 -10.38
C HIS A 61 16.84 30.50 -11.12
N SER A 62 16.63 29.29 -10.58
CA SER A 62 15.79 28.28 -11.25
C SER A 62 14.30 28.44 -10.94
N GLN A 63 13.92 29.17 -9.89
CA GLN A 63 12.51 29.45 -9.63
C GLN A 63 11.96 30.40 -10.70
N ASP A 64 12.69 31.48 -10.96
CA ASP A 64 12.34 32.49 -11.96
C ASP A 64 12.44 31.96 -13.40
N GLU A 65 13.44 31.11 -13.69
CA GLU A 65 13.65 30.54 -15.03
C GLU A 65 12.53 29.58 -15.45
N TYR A 66 12.01 28.77 -14.52
CA TYR A 66 11.03 27.72 -14.83
C TYR A 66 9.60 28.07 -14.39
N GLY A 67 9.39 29.16 -13.65
CA GLY A 67 8.06 29.62 -13.22
C GLY A 67 7.37 28.65 -12.25
N VAL A 68 8.15 27.98 -11.39
CA VAL A 68 7.65 27.01 -10.41
C VAL A 68 7.76 27.56 -8.98
N PRO A 69 6.90 27.11 -8.04
CA PRO A 69 7.04 27.48 -6.64
C PRO A 69 8.39 27.01 -6.05
N ALA A 70 8.89 27.73 -5.04
CA ALA A 70 10.08 27.34 -4.28
C ALA A 70 9.94 25.95 -3.65
N ILE A 71 8.73 25.66 -3.12
CA ILE A 71 8.39 24.39 -2.47
C ILE A 71 7.01 23.96 -2.94
N PHE A 72 6.87 22.71 -3.37
CA PHE A 72 5.60 22.15 -3.84
C PHE A 72 5.52 20.65 -3.65
N ARG A 73 4.31 20.10 -3.79
CA ARG A 73 4.02 18.67 -3.69
C ARG A 73 3.73 18.08 -5.07
N LEU A 74 4.28 16.90 -5.34
CA LEU A 74 3.98 16.09 -6.52
C LEU A 74 3.38 14.75 -6.10
N ALA A 75 2.47 14.24 -6.93
CA ALA A 75 1.87 12.92 -6.75
C ALA A 75 1.26 12.75 -5.34
N GLY A 76 0.58 13.79 -4.85
CA GLY A 76 -0.06 13.85 -3.53
C GLY A 76 -1.59 13.85 -3.60
N SER A 77 -2.20 13.65 -4.78
CA SER A 77 -3.64 13.84 -5.05
C SER A 77 -4.16 15.27 -4.85
N GLY A 78 -3.25 16.25 -4.82
CA GLY A 78 -3.58 17.67 -4.65
C GLY A 78 -3.41 18.49 -5.92
N SER A 79 -2.97 17.85 -7.02
CA SER A 79 -2.71 18.48 -8.30
C SER A 79 -3.95 18.44 -9.19
N SER A 80 -4.18 19.47 -9.99
CA SER A 80 -5.22 19.42 -11.03
C SER A 80 -4.78 18.64 -12.26
N HIS A 81 -3.49 18.28 -12.36
CA HIS A 81 -2.91 17.45 -13.41
C HIS A 81 -2.06 16.32 -12.82
N GLU A 82 -2.74 15.46 -12.04
CA GLU A 82 -2.10 14.39 -11.26
C GLU A 82 -1.32 13.38 -12.14
N SER A 83 -1.70 13.18 -13.41
CA SER A 83 -0.93 12.35 -14.35
C SER A 83 0.47 12.90 -14.64
N HIS A 84 0.58 14.21 -14.88
CA HIS A 84 1.85 14.89 -15.11
C HIS A 84 2.64 15.02 -13.80
N ALA A 85 1.95 15.23 -12.67
CA ALA A 85 2.56 15.24 -11.35
C ALA A 85 3.20 13.87 -11.02
N ARG A 86 2.49 12.78 -11.34
CA ARG A 86 3.00 11.42 -11.19
C ARG A 86 4.18 11.14 -12.11
N GLU A 87 4.09 11.44 -13.41
CA GLU A 87 5.20 11.22 -14.34
C GLU A 87 6.47 11.97 -13.89
N THR A 88 6.31 13.21 -13.43
CA THR A 88 7.42 14.00 -12.89
C THR A 88 7.98 13.37 -11.62
N ALA A 89 7.13 12.91 -10.70
CA ALA A 89 7.56 12.21 -9.50
C ALA A 89 8.31 10.90 -9.81
N GLU A 90 7.84 10.11 -10.79
CA GLU A 90 8.50 8.88 -11.23
C GLU A 90 9.90 9.17 -11.80
N ARG A 91 10.07 10.26 -12.56
CA ARG A 91 11.39 10.71 -13.06
C ARG A 91 12.33 11.13 -11.93
N LEU A 92 11.83 11.88 -10.94
CA LEU A 92 12.62 12.30 -9.77
C LEU A 92 13.03 11.12 -8.89
N ILE A 93 12.18 10.10 -8.80
CA ILE A 93 12.49 8.84 -8.12
C ILE A 93 13.49 8.02 -8.94
N ALA A 94 13.39 7.98 -10.26
CA ALA A 94 14.39 7.31 -11.11
C ALA A 94 15.77 7.94 -11.01
N ALA A 95 15.86 9.26 -10.82
CA ALA A 95 17.12 9.97 -10.58
C ALA A 95 17.87 9.49 -9.32
N LEU A 96 17.17 8.84 -8.37
CA LEU A 96 17.77 8.16 -7.22
C LEU A 96 18.74 7.03 -7.65
N THR A 97 18.50 6.41 -8.81
CA THR A 97 19.33 5.31 -9.34
C THR A 97 20.44 5.77 -10.28
N ALA A 98 20.29 6.93 -10.93
CA ALA A 98 21.26 7.45 -11.90
C ALA A 98 22.54 8.00 -11.24
N HIS A 99 22.43 8.57 -10.04
CA HIS A 99 23.54 9.14 -9.26
C HIS A 99 23.90 8.29 -8.03
N GLY A 100 23.53 7.00 -8.05
CA GLY A 100 23.63 6.08 -6.92
C GLY A 100 24.99 6.12 -6.22
N ALA A 101 24.98 6.65 -4.99
CA ALA A 101 26.04 6.57 -3.97
C ALA A 101 27.31 7.45 -4.11
N GLY A 102 27.50 8.24 -5.18
CA GLY A 102 28.72 9.06 -5.36
C GLY A 102 28.67 10.46 -4.73
N ASP A 103 27.57 11.19 -4.95
CA ASP A 103 27.48 12.64 -4.70
C ASP A 103 26.38 13.02 -3.68
N HIS A 104 26.12 12.17 -2.70
CA HIS A 104 25.11 12.44 -1.66
C HIS A 104 25.72 12.47 -0.24
N PRO A 105 26.59 13.44 0.10
CA PRO A 105 27.31 13.45 1.37
C PRO A 105 26.54 14.11 2.52
N LEU A 106 25.25 14.46 2.36
CA LEU A 106 24.51 15.19 3.39
C LEU A 106 23.11 14.63 3.53
N LEU A 107 23.00 13.66 4.45
CA LEU A 107 21.82 13.16 5.21
C LEU A 107 21.93 11.66 5.56
N THR A 108 23.09 11.03 5.31
CA THR A 108 23.45 9.69 5.80
C THR A 108 23.92 9.65 7.26
N SER A 109 23.85 10.76 8.00
CA SER A 109 24.37 10.87 9.38
C SER A 109 23.29 10.98 10.46
N ALA A 110 22.11 10.41 10.25
CA ALA A 110 21.16 10.17 11.33
C ALA A 110 20.99 8.65 11.48
N GLU A 111 21.28 8.10 12.65
CA GLU A 111 20.98 6.71 12.98
C GLU A 111 19.53 6.39 12.59
N GLY A 112 19.35 5.41 11.69
CA GLY A 112 18.01 5.02 11.19
C GLY A 112 17.60 5.61 9.84
N ALA A 113 18.48 6.32 9.11
CA ALA A 113 18.24 6.66 7.70
C ALA A 113 18.15 5.38 6.84
N LEU A 114 17.08 5.27 6.05
CA LEU A 114 16.90 4.12 5.15
C LEU A 114 17.92 4.16 4.01
N PRO A 115 18.45 3.00 3.59
CA PRO A 115 19.24 2.94 2.36
C PRO A 115 18.39 3.45 1.19
N LEU A 116 18.94 4.40 0.42
CA LEU A 116 18.35 4.91 -0.82
C LEU A 116 18.58 3.88 -1.93
N ASP A 117 17.89 2.75 -1.84
CA ASP A 117 18.08 1.59 -2.71
C ASP A 117 16.88 1.32 -3.63
N ALA A 118 17.02 0.29 -4.48
CA ALA A 118 15.97 -0.11 -5.42
C ALA A 118 14.66 -0.56 -4.72
N ASP A 119 14.74 -0.97 -3.45
CA ASP A 119 13.57 -1.38 -2.67
C ASP A 119 12.82 -0.16 -2.15
N LEU A 120 13.54 0.87 -1.68
CA LEU A 120 12.95 2.18 -1.35
C LEU A 120 12.33 2.82 -2.59
N MET A 121 13.03 2.79 -3.73
CA MET A 121 12.51 3.30 -5.01
C MET A 121 11.15 2.65 -5.36
N ARG A 122 11.09 1.32 -5.28
CA ARG A 122 9.86 0.55 -5.56
C ARG A 122 8.76 0.86 -4.56
N PHE A 123 9.11 1.09 -3.29
CA PHE A 123 8.15 1.48 -2.25
C PHE A 123 7.54 2.86 -2.53
N ILE A 124 8.36 3.85 -2.86
CA ILE A 124 7.89 5.21 -3.16
C ILE A 124 6.99 5.18 -4.40
N LEU A 125 7.44 4.55 -5.50
CA LEU A 125 6.66 4.43 -6.75
C LEU A 125 5.33 3.71 -6.56
N GLY A 126 5.33 2.63 -5.76
CA GLY A 126 4.13 1.85 -5.47
C GLY A 126 3.10 2.56 -4.59
N GLY A 127 3.53 3.59 -3.85
CA GLY A 127 2.67 4.40 -3.00
C GLY A 127 2.17 5.70 -3.65
N LEU A 128 2.67 6.06 -4.85
CA LEU A 128 2.15 7.23 -5.56
C LEU A 128 0.70 6.97 -6.01
N PRO A 129 -0.22 7.94 -5.87
CA PRO A 129 -1.59 7.84 -6.35
C PRO A 129 -1.60 7.51 -7.84
N ALA A 130 -2.50 6.60 -8.23
CA ALA A 130 -2.73 6.29 -9.64
C ALA A 130 -3.22 7.56 -10.35
N ALA A 131 -2.76 7.80 -11.58
CA ALA A 131 -3.24 8.88 -12.43
C ALA A 131 -4.75 8.69 -12.73
N ARG A 132 -5.61 9.14 -11.82
CA ARG A 132 -7.03 9.33 -12.07
C ARG A 132 -7.19 10.80 -12.40
N GLY A 133 -7.76 11.08 -13.57
CA GLY A 133 -8.07 12.44 -14.01
C GLY A 133 -8.93 13.20 -12.99
N PRO A 134 -9.07 14.52 -13.14
CA PRO A 134 -9.73 15.36 -12.15
C PRO A 134 -11.16 14.89 -11.89
N LEU A 135 -11.49 14.70 -10.62
CA LEU A 135 -12.87 14.50 -10.18
C LEU A 135 -13.61 15.83 -10.35
N THR A 136 -14.42 15.95 -11.40
CA THR A 136 -15.45 16.98 -11.46
C THR A 136 -16.64 16.51 -10.63
N HIS A 137 -16.95 17.28 -9.58
CA HIS A 137 -18.25 17.23 -8.92
C HIS A 137 -19.31 17.71 -9.90
N SER A 138 -20.29 16.85 -10.23
CA SER A 138 -21.61 17.30 -10.69
C SER A 138 -22.68 16.34 -10.18
N ALA A 139 -23.59 16.88 -9.38
CA ALA A 139 -24.85 16.27 -9.01
C ALA A 139 -25.79 16.19 -10.23
N GLU A 140 -26.70 15.20 -10.18
CA GLU A 140 -27.97 15.10 -10.90
C GLU A 140 -28.00 15.32 -12.42
N GLN A 141 -28.27 14.25 -13.17
CA GLN A 141 -29.59 14.01 -13.76
C GLN A 141 -29.64 12.64 -14.43
N ALA A 142 -30.72 11.92 -14.13
CA ALA A 142 -31.08 10.68 -14.78
C ALA A 142 -31.57 10.99 -16.20
N GLU A 143 -31.07 10.26 -17.19
CA GLU A 143 -31.89 9.88 -18.34
C GLU A 143 -31.35 8.60 -18.99
N THR A 144 -32.31 7.76 -19.32
CA THR A 144 -32.21 6.38 -19.79
C THR A 144 -31.69 6.30 -21.21
N ILE A 145 -30.72 5.42 -21.47
CA ILE A 145 -30.58 4.78 -22.78
C ILE A 145 -30.42 3.28 -22.57
N ASP A 146 -31.43 2.57 -23.06
CA ASP A 146 -31.54 1.13 -23.13
C ASP A 146 -30.68 0.57 -24.28
N SER A 147 -30.25 -0.66 -24.06
CA SER A 147 -29.88 -1.68 -25.03
C SER A 147 -28.45 -1.72 -25.57
N ALA A 148 -27.71 -2.59 -24.88
CA ALA A 148 -27.01 -3.72 -25.48
C ALA A 148 -25.85 -3.42 -26.43
N SER A 149 -24.68 -3.23 -25.83
CA SER A 149 -23.46 -3.83 -26.38
C SER A 149 -22.73 -4.59 -25.29
N SER A 150 -22.79 -5.91 -25.39
CA SER A 150 -22.14 -6.90 -24.57
C SER A 150 -20.62 -6.86 -24.79
N VAL A 151 -19.96 -5.86 -24.23
CA VAL A 151 -18.55 -6.03 -23.87
C VAL A 151 -18.56 -6.95 -22.65
N SER A 152 -18.29 -8.24 -22.89
CA SER A 152 -17.97 -9.19 -21.84
C SER A 152 -16.78 -8.64 -21.07
N ALA A 153 -17.07 -7.88 -20.02
CA ALA A 153 -16.09 -7.51 -19.01
C ALA A 153 -15.64 -8.83 -18.40
N THR A 154 -14.45 -9.28 -18.79
CA THR A 154 -13.66 -10.16 -17.95
C THR A 154 -13.67 -9.50 -16.58
N ALA A 155 -14.44 -10.08 -15.65
CA ALA A 155 -14.68 -9.46 -14.35
C ALA A 155 -13.32 -9.34 -13.65
N ALA A 156 -12.71 -8.17 -13.70
CA ALA A 156 -11.51 -7.88 -12.95
C ALA A 156 -11.81 -8.24 -11.49
N CYS A 157 -10.97 -9.07 -10.89
CA CYS A 157 -11.05 -9.44 -9.47
C CYS A 157 -10.79 -8.18 -8.63
N LEU A 158 -11.81 -7.34 -8.47
CA LEU A 158 -11.70 -6.11 -7.69
C LEU A 158 -11.52 -6.48 -6.22
N ILE A 159 -10.57 -5.81 -5.59
CA ILE A 159 -10.28 -5.95 -4.16
C ILE A 159 -10.58 -4.63 -3.46
N GLU A 160 -11.04 -4.73 -2.23
CA GLU A 160 -11.00 -3.61 -1.30
C GLU A 160 -9.75 -3.73 -0.44
N THR A 161 -9.12 -2.59 -0.18
CA THR A 161 -7.98 -2.49 0.72
C THR A 161 -8.29 -1.46 1.80
N THR A 162 -7.58 -1.55 2.91
CA THR A 162 -7.62 -0.55 3.97
C THR A 162 -6.19 -0.19 4.35
N LEU A 163 -6.03 1.00 4.93
CA LEU A 163 -4.75 1.45 5.45
C LEU A 163 -4.22 0.46 6.48
N PHE A 164 -2.91 0.24 6.48
CA PHE A 164 -2.24 -0.41 7.59
C PHE A 164 -2.39 0.46 8.85
N ASN A 165 -3.24 0.01 9.78
CA ASN A 165 -3.56 0.71 11.01
C ASN A 165 -3.10 -0.13 12.23
N PRO A 166 -1.79 -0.18 12.52
CA PRO A 166 -1.30 -0.96 13.65
C PRO A 166 -1.88 -0.45 14.98
N GLY A 167 -2.19 0.84 15.12
CA GLY A 167 -2.81 1.37 16.35
C GLY A 167 -4.13 0.68 16.69
N PHE A 168 -5.01 0.49 15.70
CA PHE A 168 -6.26 -0.24 15.90
C PHE A 168 -6.05 -1.70 16.32
N TRP A 169 -5.02 -2.37 15.79
CA TRP A 169 -4.74 -3.78 16.07
C TRP A 169 -3.87 -4.03 17.30
N ASN A 170 -3.06 -3.03 17.67
CA ASN A 170 -2.07 -3.08 18.74
C ASN A 170 -2.53 -2.36 20.00
N ASP A 171 -3.77 -1.84 19.98
CA ASP A 171 -4.42 -1.33 21.17
C ASP A 171 -4.30 -2.34 22.32
N PRO A 172 -3.80 -1.94 23.50
CA PRO A 172 -3.55 -2.86 24.61
C PRO A 172 -4.78 -3.66 25.06
N ALA A 173 -5.99 -3.12 24.90
CA ALA A 173 -7.23 -3.82 25.27
C ALA A 173 -7.59 -4.95 24.29
N HIS A 174 -7.05 -4.92 23.07
CA HIS A 174 -7.46 -5.81 21.97
C HIS A 174 -6.33 -6.69 21.41
N ILE A 175 -5.07 -6.31 21.62
CA ILE A 175 -3.92 -6.94 20.96
C ILE A 175 -3.81 -8.44 21.23
N SER A 176 -4.05 -8.90 22.45
CA SER A 176 -3.95 -10.32 22.83
C SER A 176 -5.13 -11.17 22.34
N ARG A 177 -6.26 -10.54 21.97
CA ARG A 177 -7.53 -11.21 21.62
C ARG A 177 -7.82 -11.24 20.12
N ASN A 178 -6.92 -10.72 19.28
CA ASN A 178 -7.07 -10.74 17.83
C ASN A 178 -5.81 -11.30 17.18
N ASN A 179 -5.99 -12.11 16.14
CA ASN A 179 -4.90 -12.84 15.48
C ASN A 179 -4.80 -12.53 13.98
N CYS A 180 -4.07 -13.38 13.25
CA CYS A 180 -3.85 -13.25 11.81
C CYS A 180 -5.16 -13.33 11.01
N TYR A 181 -6.12 -14.15 11.44
CA TYR A 181 -7.39 -14.32 10.76
C TYR A 181 -8.31 -13.11 10.98
N ASN A 182 -8.38 -12.59 12.21
CA ASN A 182 -9.03 -11.31 12.50
C ASN A 182 -8.46 -10.17 11.65
N TYR A 183 -7.13 -10.04 11.66
CA TYR A 183 -6.43 -9.03 10.88
C TYR A 183 -6.75 -9.16 9.39
N ALA A 184 -6.61 -10.36 8.84
CA ALA A 184 -6.71 -10.56 7.41
C ALA A 184 -8.13 -10.34 6.87
N THR A 185 -9.13 -10.72 7.65
CA THR A 185 -10.55 -10.47 7.35
C THR A 185 -11.02 -9.05 7.70
N ASN A 186 -10.13 -8.21 8.24
CA ASN A 186 -10.40 -6.87 8.75
C ASN A 186 -11.53 -6.80 9.80
N ARG A 187 -11.59 -7.79 10.69
CA ARG A 187 -12.64 -7.89 11.73
C ARG A 187 -12.00 -8.11 13.10
N ARG A 188 -12.07 -7.09 13.96
CA ARG A 188 -11.55 -7.13 15.34
C ARG A 188 -12.64 -7.63 16.29
N THR A 189 -12.83 -8.94 16.32
CA THR A 189 -13.93 -9.57 17.07
C THR A 189 -13.56 -9.86 18.52
N ASP A 190 -12.30 -9.69 18.92
CA ASP A 190 -11.79 -9.97 20.27
C ASP A 190 -12.00 -11.41 20.76
N THR A 191 -12.08 -12.35 19.82
CA THR A 191 -12.39 -13.76 20.08
C THR A 191 -11.23 -14.69 19.73
N PHE A 192 -10.14 -14.15 19.17
CA PHE A 192 -9.03 -14.90 18.60
C PHE A 192 -9.52 -15.87 17.51
N ALA A 193 -10.04 -15.28 16.43
CA ALA A 193 -10.89 -15.96 15.47
C ALA A 193 -10.21 -17.14 14.76
N GLN A 194 -11.01 -18.18 14.49
CA GLN A 194 -10.55 -19.41 13.85
C GLN A 194 -11.35 -19.68 12.58
N PRO A 195 -10.69 -20.01 11.44
CA PRO A 195 -11.39 -20.41 10.22
C PRO A 195 -12.39 -21.54 10.46
N GLY A 196 -13.65 -21.30 10.12
CA GLY A 196 -14.77 -22.24 10.25
C GLY A 196 -15.42 -22.27 11.64
N ARG A 197 -14.91 -21.53 12.62
CA ARG A 197 -15.51 -21.53 13.96
C ARG A 197 -16.85 -20.81 14.00
N ALA A 198 -17.06 -19.80 13.17
CA ALA A 198 -18.34 -19.09 13.11
C ALA A 198 -19.44 -19.95 12.48
N SER A 199 -19.09 -20.75 11.48
CA SER A 199 -20.00 -21.64 10.76
C SER A 199 -20.20 -23.01 11.41
N GLY A 200 -19.41 -23.35 12.45
CA GLY A 200 -19.39 -24.69 13.06
C GLY A 200 -18.56 -25.74 12.30
N HIS A 201 -17.81 -25.33 11.27
CA HIS A 201 -16.98 -26.20 10.43
C HIS A 201 -15.48 -25.88 10.58
N MET A 202 -15.01 -25.79 11.83
CA MET A 202 -13.60 -25.53 12.12
C MET A 202 -12.73 -26.68 11.58
N TYR A 203 -11.57 -26.33 11.03
CA TYR A 203 -10.64 -27.29 10.42
C TYR A 203 -10.22 -28.41 11.40
N ALA A 204 -10.04 -29.64 10.89
CA ALA A 204 -9.58 -30.78 11.68
C ALA A 204 -8.05 -30.85 11.73
N HIS A 205 -7.39 -30.51 10.62
CA HIS A 205 -5.94 -30.47 10.50
C HIS A 205 -5.46 -29.10 10.03
N ILE A 206 -4.26 -28.70 10.45
CA ILE A 206 -3.62 -27.46 9.96
C ILE A 206 -2.92 -27.78 8.63
N ASN A 207 -3.71 -27.76 7.56
CA ASN A 207 -3.24 -27.91 6.19
C ASN A 207 -3.99 -26.92 5.27
N CYS A 208 -3.53 -26.77 4.02
CA CYS A 208 -4.12 -25.81 3.09
C CYS A 208 -5.61 -26.08 2.79
N ALA A 209 -6.03 -27.35 2.75
CA ALA A 209 -7.39 -27.73 2.40
C ALA A 209 -8.34 -27.44 3.56
N ASP A 210 -8.09 -27.98 4.75
CA ASP A 210 -8.99 -27.87 5.89
C ASP A 210 -9.12 -26.42 6.37
N VAL A 211 -7.99 -25.69 6.53
CA VAL A 211 -8.00 -24.28 6.95
C VAL A 211 -8.69 -23.40 5.91
N GLY A 212 -8.43 -23.67 4.63
CA GLY A 212 -9.09 -22.99 3.51
C GLY A 212 -10.60 -23.25 3.49
N ASN A 213 -11.02 -24.50 3.70
CA ASN A 213 -12.43 -24.91 3.74
C ASN A 213 -13.15 -24.29 4.95
N GLY A 214 -12.49 -24.21 6.10
CA GLY A 214 -12.99 -23.46 7.25
C GLY A 214 -13.28 -22.00 6.88
N ALA A 215 -12.33 -21.32 6.23
CA ALA A 215 -12.52 -19.94 5.79
C ALA A 215 -13.60 -19.77 4.69
N VAL A 216 -13.79 -20.77 3.83
CA VAL A 216 -14.89 -20.78 2.85
C VAL A 216 -16.24 -20.96 3.55
N SER A 217 -16.32 -21.85 4.54
CA SER A 217 -17.54 -22.08 5.32
C SER A 217 -17.98 -20.84 6.11
N ASP A 218 -17.00 -20.03 6.56
CA ASP A 218 -17.24 -18.73 7.17
C ASP A 218 -17.77 -17.69 6.16
N GLY A 219 -17.71 -17.98 4.84
CA GLY A 219 -18.24 -17.13 3.77
C GLY A 219 -17.20 -16.45 2.89
N GLY A 220 -15.91 -16.76 3.04
CA GLY A 220 -14.88 -16.33 2.10
C GLY A 220 -14.89 -17.13 0.79
N THR A 221 -14.10 -16.71 -0.19
CA THR A 221 -14.05 -17.36 -1.51
C THR A 221 -12.67 -17.31 -2.16
N PHE A 222 -12.41 -18.23 -3.08
CA PHE A 222 -11.25 -18.18 -3.98
C PHE A 222 -11.57 -17.54 -5.33
N ALA A 223 -12.85 -17.41 -5.68
CA ALA A 223 -13.29 -16.76 -6.91
C ALA A 223 -13.41 -15.24 -6.73
N CYS A 224 -13.36 -14.49 -7.83
CA CYS A 224 -13.70 -13.07 -7.79
C CYS A 224 -15.10 -12.90 -7.19
N ALA A 225 -15.22 -12.02 -6.20
CA ALA A 225 -16.50 -11.74 -5.56
C ALA A 225 -17.18 -10.55 -6.27
N PRO A 226 -18.51 -10.61 -6.52
CA PRO A 226 -19.22 -9.51 -7.15
C PRO A 226 -19.27 -8.28 -6.24
N ASP A 227 -19.60 -7.12 -6.79
CA ASP A 227 -19.68 -5.85 -6.06
C ASP A 227 -20.70 -5.86 -4.91
N SER A 228 -21.72 -6.72 -4.96
CA SER A 228 -22.67 -6.94 -3.85
C SER A 228 -22.02 -7.52 -2.59
N GLN A 229 -20.79 -8.05 -2.71
CA GLN A 229 -20.02 -8.64 -1.63
C GLN A 229 -18.93 -7.72 -1.08
N LYS A 230 -18.91 -6.44 -1.46
CA LYS A 230 -18.02 -5.43 -0.85
C LYS A 230 -18.28 -5.31 0.66
N ASN A 231 -17.25 -5.30 1.51
CA ASN A 231 -15.82 -5.29 1.17
C ASN A 231 -15.26 -6.70 0.91
N ARG A 232 -14.36 -6.81 -0.08
CA ARG A 232 -13.67 -8.02 -0.52
C ARG A 232 -12.18 -7.89 -0.19
N TRP A 233 -11.84 -8.17 1.07
CA TRP A 233 -10.45 -8.06 1.52
C TRP A 233 -9.60 -9.16 0.90
N TYR A 234 -8.47 -8.77 0.30
CA TYR A 234 -7.56 -9.73 -0.33
C TYR A 234 -6.58 -10.32 0.68
N MET A 235 -6.63 -11.63 0.83
CA MET A 235 -5.93 -12.39 1.85
C MET A 235 -5.01 -13.45 1.25
N ALA A 236 -3.97 -13.84 1.97
CA ALA A 236 -3.09 -14.95 1.58
C ALA A 236 -2.91 -15.93 2.75
N LEU A 237 -3.10 -17.23 2.48
CA LEU A 237 -2.92 -18.33 3.44
C LEU A 237 -1.56 -19.01 3.25
N VAL A 238 -0.88 -19.22 4.37
CA VAL A 238 0.37 -19.99 4.45
C VAL A 238 0.31 -20.99 5.60
N ILE A 239 1.06 -22.09 5.48
CA ILE A 239 1.09 -23.18 6.47
C ILE A 239 2.53 -23.46 6.88
N ALA A 240 2.74 -23.63 8.17
CA ALA A 240 3.91 -24.29 8.74
C ALA A 240 3.59 -25.78 8.91
N PRO A 241 4.26 -26.69 8.17
CA PRO A 241 3.84 -28.08 8.06
C PRO A 241 4.24 -28.97 9.24
N GLY A 242 4.99 -28.47 10.23
CA GLY A 242 5.57 -29.30 11.29
C GLY A 242 6.84 -30.05 10.87
N PRO A 243 7.31 -30.99 11.72
CA PRO A 243 6.77 -31.34 13.03
C PRO A 243 7.12 -30.35 14.15
N GLY A 244 8.15 -29.50 13.98
CA GLY A 244 8.60 -28.58 15.04
C GLY A 244 7.65 -27.41 15.31
N PHE A 245 6.92 -26.96 14.29
CA PHE A 245 5.90 -25.91 14.42
C PHE A 245 4.79 -26.17 13.39
N ILE A 246 3.58 -26.44 13.88
CA ILE A 246 2.38 -26.68 13.08
C ILE A 246 1.45 -25.51 13.32
N ASP A 247 1.25 -24.67 12.30
CA ASP A 247 0.42 -23.49 12.40
C ASP A 247 -0.01 -23.00 11.01
N TYR A 248 -1.07 -22.20 10.96
CA TYR A 248 -1.47 -21.46 9.76
C TYR A 248 -1.27 -19.97 9.99
N HIS A 249 -1.09 -19.22 8.90
CA HIS A 249 -0.99 -17.78 9.02
C HIS A 249 -1.59 -17.06 7.82
N TRP A 250 -2.13 -15.87 8.10
CA TRP A 250 -2.82 -15.05 7.11
C TRP A 250 -2.17 -13.68 6.96
N TYR A 251 -2.09 -13.24 5.72
CA TYR A 251 -1.73 -11.87 5.33
C TYR A 251 -2.94 -11.18 4.70
N ARG A 252 -2.96 -9.85 4.72
CA ARG A 252 -3.91 -9.03 3.95
C ARG A 252 -3.23 -7.89 3.23
N LYS A 253 -3.64 -7.67 1.98
CA LYS A 253 -3.18 -6.56 1.15
C LYS A 253 -3.62 -5.23 1.75
N ALA A 254 -2.67 -4.33 1.98
CA ALA A 254 -2.92 -2.98 2.46
C ALA A 254 -2.99 -1.99 1.29
N THR A 255 -3.64 -0.84 1.50
CA THR A 255 -3.73 0.22 0.49
C THR A 255 -2.35 0.72 0.07
N GLN A 256 -1.36 0.67 0.97
CA GLN A 256 0.04 1.04 0.71
C GLN A 256 0.81 0.06 -0.20
N GLY A 257 0.16 -0.95 -0.79
CA GLY A 257 0.80 -1.86 -1.74
C GLY A 257 1.60 -3.01 -1.11
N PHE A 258 1.85 -3.01 0.20
CA PHE A 258 2.41 -4.14 0.93
C PHE A 258 1.34 -5.05 1.54
N TRP A 259 1.78 -6.12 2.18
CA TRP A 259 0.96 -7.04 2.95
C TRP A 259 1.23 -6.87 4.44
N GLY A 260 0.15 -6.71 5.21
CA GLY A 260 0.23 -6.72 6.66
C GLY A 260 -0.21 -8.06 7.23
N HIS A 261 0.16 -8.32 8.47
CA HIS A 261 -0.24 -9.51 9.21
C HIS A 261 -0.14 -9.29 10.72
N LYS A 262 -0.73 -10.22 11.49
CA LYS A 262 -0.71 -10.20 12.96
C LYS A 262 -0.41 -11.60 13.51
N PRO A 263 0.85 -11.94 13.83
CA PRO A 263 1.19 -13.27 14.35
C PRO A 263 0.56 -13.50 15.74
N GLY A 264 -0.51 -14.29 15.81
CA GLY A 264 -1.24 -14.54 17.06
C GLY A 264 -1.59 -13.25 17.83
N GLY A 265 -1.38 -13.27 19.14
CA GLY A 265 -1.61 -12.13 20.03
C GLY A 265 -0.55 -11.02 19.96
N THR A 266 0.43 -11.09 19.05
CA THR A 266 1.52 -10.10 18.94
C THR A 266 1.11 -8.90 18.08
N ALA A 267 1.95 -7.86 18.03
CA ALA A 267 1.67 -6.67 17.24
C ALA A 267 1.43 -6.98 15.75
N ALA A 268 0.41 -6.34 15.18
CA ALA A 268 0.25 -6.25 13.74
C ALA A 268 1.44 -5.52 13.14
N ARG A 269 2.00 -6.11 12.09
CA ARG A 269 3.21 -5.64 11.40
C ARG A 269 3.08 -5.85 9.90
N ASN A 270 3.92 -5.17 9.13
CA ASN A 270 4.01 -5.28 7.68
C ASN A 270 5.37 -5.84 7.21
N VAL A 271 6.17 -6.35 8.14
CA VAL A 271 7.50 -6.90 7.88
C VAL A 271 7.55 -8.41 8.08
N ASP A 272 8.36 -9.07 7.25
CA ASP A 272 8.63 -10.50 7.27
C ASP A 272 9.55 -10.89 8.46
N ASN A 273 9.92 -12.17 8.57
CA ASN A 273 10.77 -12.66 9.65
C ASN A 273 12.24 -12.21 9.55
N ALA A 274 12.64 -11.54 8.46
CA ALA A 274 13.92 -10.86 8.31
C ALA A 274 13.80 -9.34 8.53
N GLY A 275 12.63 -8.82 8.94
CA GLY A 275 12.41 -7.40 9.16
C GLY A 275 12.18 -6.59 7.88
N ARG A 276 11.96 -7.24 6.73
CA ARG A 276 11.74 -6.57 5.44
C ARG A 276 10.25 -6.46 5.14
N VAL A 277 9.82 -5.36 4.50
CA VAL A 277 8.41 -5.16 4.14
C VAL A 277 7.91 -6.30 3.24
N VAL A 278 6.73 -6.85 3.55
CA VAL A 278 6.14 -7.95 2.78
C VAL A 278 5.51 -7.41 1.49
N VAL A 279 6.21 -7.51 0.37
CA VAL A 279 5.67 -7.14 -0.96
C VAL A 279 4.81 -8.27 -1.56
N ASP A 280 5.22 -9.51 -1.34
CA ASP A 280 4.53 -10.71 -1.80
C ASP A 280 4.66 -11.85 -0.76
N PRO A 281 3.55 -12.33 -0.17
CA PRO A 281 3.58 -13.43 0.79
C PRO A 281 4.12 -14.74 0.21
N ARG A 282 4.15 -14.91 -1.12
CA ARG A 282 4.72 -16.10 -1.78
C ARG A 282 6.23 -16.19 -1.60
N THR A 283 6.92 -15.06 -1.62
CA THR A 283 8.40 -14.97 -1.67
C THR A 283 9.01 -14.33 -0.42
N ALA A 284 8.21 -13.76 0.48
CA ALA A 284 8.69 -13.19 1.73
C ALA A 284 9.34 -14.24 2.66
N ASN A 285 10.22 -13.79 3.56
CA ASN A 285 10.73 -14.67 4.62
C ASN A 285 9.63 -14.90 5.66
N ARG A 286 8.91 -16.01 5.50
CA ARG A 286 7.82 -16.40 6.41
C ARG A 286 8.29 -17.24 7.60
N GLY A 287 9.60 -17.38 7.81
CA GLY A 287 10.17 -18.30 8.80
C GLY A 287 9.59 -19.70 8.65
N PRO A 288 8.90 -20.25 9.67
CA PRO A 288 8.43 -21.63 9.65
C PRO A 288 7.25 -21.89 8.69
N TYR A 289 6.54 -20.84 8.22
CA TYR A 289 5.42 -21.02 7.27
C TYR A 289 5.93 -21.20 5.83
N THR A 290 6.44 -22.39 5.52
CA THR A 290 7.11 -22.68 4.24
C THR A 290 6.13 -22.94 3.10
N ILE A 291 4.92 -23.43 3.37
CA ILE A 291 3.93 -23.76 2.34
C ILE A 291 3.06 -22.54 2.04
N PHE A 292 3.05 -22.08 0.79
CA PHE A 292 2.05 -21.11 0.32
C PHE A 292 0.84 -21.87 -0.21
N CYS A 293 -0.36 -21.55 0.27
CA CYS A 293 -1.57 -22.26 -0.13
C CYS A 293 -2.28 -21.57 -1.28
N ARG A 294 -2.76 -20.34 -1.06
CA ARG A 294 -3.58 -19.60 -2.01
C ARG A 294 -3.89 -18.19 -1.53
N PHE A 295 -4.34 -17.37 -2.49
CA PHE A 295 -5.05 -16.12 -2.21
C PHE A 295 -6.55 -16.37 -2.03
N MET A 296 -7.22 -15.48 -1.30
CA MET A 296 -8.64 -15.58 -0.96
C MET A 296 -9.26 -14.18 -0.75
N PHE A 297 -10.57 -14.07 -0.92
CA PHE A 297 -11.34 -12.86 -0.62
C PHE A 297 -12.20 -13.07 0.62
N ALA A 298 -12.03 -12.22 1.63
CA ALA A 298 -12.99 -12.08 2.72
C ALA A 298 -14.08 -11.09 2.30
N GLN A 299 -15.27 -11.62 2.05
CA GLN A 299 -16.43 -10.88 1.55
C GLN A 299 -17.26 -10.26 2.69
N LYS A 300 -18.22 -9.39 2.35
CA LYS A 300 -19.24 -8.88 3.28
C LYS A 300 -19.93 -9.98 4.08
N LYS A 301 -20.40 -11.03 3.40
CA LYS A 301 -21.15 -12.14 4.02
C LYS A 301 -20.31 -12.99 4.98
N MET A 302 -18.99 -12.81 4.98
CA MET A 302 -18.10 -13.62 5.80
C MET A 302 -18.33 -13.30 7.29
N VAL A 303 -18.62 -14.32 8.08
CA VAL A 303 -18.78 -14.25 9.53
C VAL A 303 -17.50 -14.76 10.17
N VAL A 304 -16.92 -13.96 11.06
CA VAL A 304 -15.65 -14.28 11.71
C VAL A 304 -15.92 -14.39 13.20
N ARG A 305 -15.54 -15.53 13.78
CA ARG A 305 -15.67 -15.79 15.21
C ARG A 305 -14.39 -16.34 15.73
#